data_AF-A0A3D3VQ00-F1
#
_entry.id   AF-A0A3D3VQ00-F1
#
_cell.length_a   1.000
_cell.length_b   1.000
_cell.length_c   1.000
_cell.angle_alpha   90.00
_cell.angle_beta   90.00
_cell.angle_gamma   90.00
#
_symmetry.space_group_name_H-M   'P 1'
#
loop_
_entity.id
_entity.type
_entity.pdbx_description
1 polymer ?
#
loop_
_entity_poly.entity_id
_entity_poly.type
_entity_poly.pdbx_seq_one_letter_code
_entity_poly.pdbx_strand_id
1 'polypeptide(L)'
;MLARSTRYWVLLLALWQVGQAENLPLAPSLGPDLSAHTVVVFNRADPDSQSLAETYAKARSIPPDRILGIDCPITEEITRAEFETKIRQPLDKIFVARGWLKRSETILPNPILGLAENLPVQQAQENPIWIMVLIRGIPLKIAEDTTVLPPDALMAQLRPNAAAVDSELALLPLRGLPTYGLVSNPYFADKRIRPFTQFFANYLIMVCRLDAPTPEIVRRMIQDAVEIEKTELTGRAFFDIRTIEKKDDPYRMGDDWIEQASVLFQARGFDIEIDRKPEVASKWIPWDQIAFYAGWYTWNFEGPFELPTTRFRKGAIAYHIHSFSADTVRSETKNWVGPLLSHGVTATMGAVYEP
;
A
#
# COMPACT_ATOMS: atom_id res chain seq x y z
N MET A 1 12.68 26.37 76.50
CA MET A 1 11.56 25.84 75.69
C MET A 1 12.05 25.67 74.28
N LEU A 2 11.91 24.44 73.76
CA LEU A 2 12.03 24.00 72.35
C LEU A 2 13.34 24.38 71.63
N ALA A 3 14.37 23.55 71.40
CA ALA A 3 14.58 22.12 71.15
C ALA A 3 15.36 21.98 69.83
N ARG A 4 16.63 21.52 69.97
CA ARG A 4 17.46 20.69 69.06
C ARG A 4 17.91 21.36 67.73
N SER A 5 19.18 21.76 67.58
CA SER A 5 20.42 20.96 67.39
C SER A 5 20.37 20.15 66.06
N THR A 6 21.39 20.05 65.21
CA THR A 6 22.85 20.19 65.33
C THR A 6 23.44 20.09 63.90
N ARG A 7 24.46 20.91 63.56
CA ARG A 7 25.80 20.53 63.01
C ARG A 7 25.86 19.50 61.84
N TYR A 8 26.66 19.59 60.76
CA TYR A 8 27.82 20.40 60.39
C TYR A 8 28.48 19.80 59.12
N TRP A 9 29.20 20.61 58.31
CA TRP A 9 30.38 20.31 57.42
C TRP A 9 30.17 19.23 56.27
N VAL A 10 30.64 19.27 55.00
CA VAL A 10 31.70 19.99 54.24
C VAL A 10 31.89 19.36 52.83
N LEU A 11 32.65 20.06 51.96
CA LEU A 11 33.37 19.67 50.71
C LEU A 11 32.51 19.66 49.42
N LEU A 12 32.68 20.63 48.49
CA LEU A 12 33.78 20.88 47.52
C LEU A 12 33.72 20.02 46.24
N LEU A 13 33.48 20.73 45.12
CA LEU A 13 34.10 20.59 43.79
C LEU A 13 34.10 19.20 43.09
N ALA A 14 33.21 19.05 42.10
CA ALA A 14 33.46 18.36 40.83
C ALA A 14 32.50 18.97 39.77
N LEU A 15 32.93 19.98 39.01
CA LEU A 15 33.46 19.85 37.65
C LEU A 15 32.53 19.10 36.69
N TRP A 16 31.74 19.89 35.95
CA TRP A 16 31.69 19.87 34.48
C TRP A 16 31.91 18.50 33.81
N GLN A 17 30.89 17.65 33.80
CA GLN A 17 30.61 16.71 32.72
C GLN A 17 29.09 16.55 32.61
N VAL A 18 28.41 17.62 32.15
CA VAL A 18 27.14 17.41 31.45
C VAL A 18 27.54 16.68 30.19
N GLY A 19 27.26 15.37 30.15
CA GLY A 19 27.48 14.54 28.99
C GLY A 19 26.90 15.26 27.78
N GLN A 20 27.79 15.66 26.89
CA GLN A 20 27.43 15.87 25.51
C GLN A 20 26.90 14.52 25.04
N ALA A 21 25.57 14.37 25.07
CA ALA A 21 24.93 13.52 24.09
C ALA A 21 25.27 14.19 22.76
N GLU A 22 26.42 13.82 22.19
CA GLU A 22 26.70 14.06 20.80
C GLU A 22 25.46 13.56 20.06
N ASN A 23 24.72 14.49 19.47
CA ASN A 23 23.85 14.20 18.34
C ASN A 23 24.77 13.70 17.23
N LEU A 24 25.24 12.46 17.36
CA LEU A 24 25.79 11.71 16.26
C LEU A 24 24.66 11.66 15.24
N PRO A 25 24.82 12.25 14.04
CA PRO A 25 23.87 11.99 12.98
C PRO A 25 23.81 10.47 12.85
N LEU A 26 22.59 9.92 12.96
CA LEU A 26 22.32 8.55 12.54
C LEU A 26 22.90 8.43 11.13
N ALA A 27 24.05 7.78 11.00
CA ALA A 27 24.56 7.41 9.69
C ALA A 27 23.40 6.68 9.02
N PRO A 28 22.93 7.10 7.83
CA PRO A 28 21.85 6.41 7.18
C PRO A 28 22.28 4.96 7.10
N SER A 29 21.52 4.06 7.73
CA SER A 29 21.69 2.65 7.40
C SER A 29 21.47 2.61 5.89
N LEU A 30 22.52 2.28 5.15
CA LEU A 30 22.40 1.96 3.74
C LEU A 30 21.53 0.71 3.70
N GLY A 31 20.21 0.95 3.72
CA GLY A 31 19.22 -0.06 3.43
C GLY A 31 19.54 -0.67 2.06
N PRO A 32 18.95 -1.83 1.76
CA PRO A 32 19.13 -2.44 0.45
C PRO A 32 18.78 -1.43 -0.64
N ASP A 33 19.57 -1.39 -1.70
CA ASP A 33 19.27 -0.58 -2.88
C ASP A 33 17.98 -1.07 -3.52
N LEU A 34 16.87 -0.43 -3.17
CA LEU A 34 15.54 -0.83 -3.63
C LEU A 34 15.39 -0.66 -5.14
N SER A 35 16.18 0.21 -5.79
CA SER A 35 16.13 0.39 -7.24
C SER A 35 16.55 -0.90 -7.96
N ALA A 36 17.60 -1.55 -7.46
CA ALA A 36 18.09 -2.84 -7.91
C ALA A 36 17.17 -4.02 -7.54
N HIS A 37 16.12 -3.80 -6.75
CA HIS A 37 15.11 -4.80 -6.39
C HIS A 37 13.71 -4.50 -6.96
N THR A 38 13.56 -3.43 -7.73
CA THR A 38 12.28 -3.03 -8.32
C THR A 38 12.18 -3.46 -9.78
N VAL A 39 11.02 -3.93 -10.21
CA VAL A 39 10.67 -4.07 -11.63
C VAL A 39 9.52 -3.14 -11.97
N VAL A 40 9.53 -2.57 -13.17
CA VAL A 40 8.47 -1.70 -13.68
C VAL A 40 7.83 -2.42 -14.86
N VAL A 41 6.52 -2.64 -14.81
CA VAL A 41 5.79 -3.37 -15.84
C VAL A 41 4.82 -2.41 -16.55
N PHE A 42 4.97 -2.28 -17.87
CA PHE A 42 4.12 -1.43 -18.70
C PHE A 42 3.38 -2.25 -19.75
N ASN A 43 2.19 -1.78 -20.12
CA ASN A 43 1.39 -2.40 -21.17
C ASN A 43 1.73 -1.75 -22.51
N ARG A 44 2.26 -2.52 -23.47
CA ARG A 44 2.58 -2.04 -24.82
C ARG A 44 1.34 -1.59 -25.62
N ALA A 45 0.14 -2.07 -25.24
CA ALA A 45 -1.10 -1.70 -25.90
C ALA A 45 -1.62 -0.31 -25.48
N ASP A 46 -1.12 0.24 -24.36
CA ASP A 46 -1.44 1.61 -23.92
C ASP A 46 -0.33 2.57 -24.40
N PRO A 47 -0.67 3.60 -25.21
CA PRO A 47 0.32 4.45 -25.87
C PRO A 47 1.14 5.31 -24.89
N ASP A 48 0.63 5.58 -23.69
CA ASP A 48 1.33 6.40 -22.70
C ASP A 48 2.20 5.56 -21.76
N SER A 49 1.84 4.28 -21.58
CA SER A 49 2.40 3.38 -20.55
C SER A 49 3.92 3.30 -20.59
N GLN A 50 4.52 3.12 -21.76
CA GLN A 50 5.98 3.05 -21.87
C GLN A 50 6.66 4.35 -21.42
N SER A 51 6.17 5.51 -21.87
CA SER A 51 6.74 6.80 -21.50
C SER A 51 6.67 7.07 -20.00
N LEU A 52 5.58 6.63 -19.36
CA LEU A 52 5.37 6.74 -17.91
C LEU A 52 6.34 5.81 -17.15
N ALA A 53 6.50 4.58 -17.63
CA ALA A 53 7.42 3.60 -17.07
C ALA A 53 8.87 4.11 -17.09
N GLU A 54 9.32 4.62 -18.23
CA GLU A 54 10.66 5.19 -18.40
C GLU A 54 10.86 6.43 -17.53
N THR A 55 9.85 7.29 -17.43
CA THR A 55 9.87 8.48 -16.57
C THR A 55 10.06 8.09 -15.10
N TYR A 56 9.27 7.14 -14.60
CA TYR A 56 9.38 6.65 -13.23
C TYR A 56 10.71 5.95 -12.97
N ALA A 57 11.13 5.05 -13.87
CA ALA A 57 12.38 4.32 -13.75
C ALA A 57 13.58 5.26 -13.68
N LYS A 58 13.61 6.29 -14.54
CA LYS A 58 14.63 7.34 -14.50
C LYS A 58 14.62 8.11 -13.17
N ALA A 59 13.44 8.48 -12.67
CA ALA A 59 13.30 9.23 -11.42
C ALA A 59 13.77 8.42 -10.19
N ARG A 60 13.70 7.09 -10.25
CA ARG A 60 14.08 6.18 -9.16
C ARG A 60 15.39 5.43 -9.40
N SER A 61 16.12 5.77 -10.46
CA SER A 61 17.37 5.09 -10.86
C SER A 61 17.20 3.57 -11.06
N ILE A 62 16.02 3.12 -11.49
CA ILE A 62 15.74 1.70 -11.72
C ILE A 62 16.52 1.24 -12.96
N PRO A 63 17.27 0.11 -12.89
CA PRO A 63 18.04 -0.40 -14.02
C PRO A 63 17.18 -0.63 -15.29
N PRO A 64 17.69 -0.29 -16.49
CA PRO A 64 16.91 -0.41 -17.73
C PRO A 64 16.42 -1.83 -18.04
N ASP A 65 17.18 -2.84 -17.65
CA ASP A 65 16.78 -4.24 -17.81
C ASP A 65 15.56 -4.60 -16.95
N ARG A 66 15.25 -3.83 -15.90
CA ARG A 66 14.09 -4.03 -15.02
C ARG A 66 12.82 -3.31 -15.49
N ILE A 67 12.86 -2.67 -16.66
CA ILE A 67 11.68 -2.08 -17.31
C ILE A 67 11.13 -3.09 -18.33
N LEU A 68 9.93 -3.61 -18.06
CA LEU A 68 9.36 -4.76 -18.76
C LEU A 68 8.07 -4.38 -19.48
N GLY A 69 8.08 -4.50 -20.81
CA GLY A 69 6.87 -4.37 -21.61
C GLY A 69 6.18 -5.72 -21.79
N ILE A 70 4.87 -5.75 -21.56
CA ILE A 70 4.01 -6.90 -21.88
C ILE A 70 2.84 -6.46 -22.76
N ASP A 71 2.22 -7.42 -23.45
CA ASP A 71 1.06 -7.20 -24.31
C ASP A 71 -0.19 -7.80 -23.64
N CYS A 72 -1.06 -6.94 -23.10
CA CYS A 72 -2.30 -7.36 -22.43
C CYS A 72 -3.47 -6.40 -22.77
N PRO A 73 -4.73 -6.82 -22.50
CA PRO A 73 -5.89 -5.95 -22.70
C PRO A 73 -5.76 -4.61 -21.96
N ILE A 74 -6.37 -3.56 -22.49
CA ILE A 74 -6.42 -2.22 -21.87
C ILE A 74 -7.66 -2.03 -20.98
N THR A 75 -8.55 -3.02 -20.91
CA THR A 75 -9.74 -3.00 -20.05
C THR A 75 -9.35 -3.21 -18.59
N GLU A 76 -10.09 -2.58 -17.66
CA GLU A 76 -9.81 -2.73 -16.23
C GLU A 76 -10.11 -4.13 -15.72
N GLU A 77 -11.11 -4.80 -16.30
CA GLU A 77 -11.47 -6.17 -15.97
C GLU A 77 -11.15 -7.12 -17.12
N ILE A 78 -10.58 -8.28 -16.76
CA ILE A 78 -10.22 -9.35 -17.68
C ILE A 78 -10.63 -10.71 -17.11
N THR A 79 -10.70 -11.72 -17.97
CA THR A 79 -10.93 -13.10 -17.54
C THR A 79 -9.70 -13.69 -16.86
N ARG A 80 -9.90 -14.74 -16.05
CA ARG A 80 -8.79 -15.52 -15.46
C ARG A 80 -7.82 -16.06 -16.52
N ALA A 81 -8.34 -16.54 -17.66
CA ALA A 81 -7.53 -17.05 -18.76
C ALA A 81 -6.66 -15.96 -19.41
N GLU A 82 -7.19 -14.74 -19.59
CA GLU A 82 -6.42 -13.61 -20.09
C GLU A 82 -5.33 -13.19 -19.09
N PHE A 83 -5.63 -13.14 -17.80
CA PHE A 83 -4.63 -12.85 -16.77
C PHE A 83 -3.46 -13.84 -16.84
N GLU A 84 -3.78 -15.14 -16.84
CA GLU A 84 -2.76 -16.19 -16.87
C GLU A 84 -1.91 -16.13 -18.13
N THR A 85 -2.52 -16.02 -19.31
CA THR A 85 -1.81 -16.12 -20.59
C THR A 85 -1.16 -14.83 -21.06
N LYS A 86 -1.70 -13.66 -20.69
CA LYS A 86 -1.24 -12.34 -21.15
C LYS A 86 -0.42 -11.57 -20.12
N ILE A 87 -0.51 -11.92 -18.84
CA ILE A 87 0.18 -11.19 -17.76
C ILE A 87 1.08 -12.12 -16.95
N ARG A 88 0.50 -13.10 -16.22
CA ARG A 88 1.24 -13.94 -15.28
C ARG A 88 2.33 -14.77 -15.97
N GLN A 89 1.97 -15.55 -16.99
CA GLN A 89 2.93 -16.42 -17.69
C GLN A 89 4.03 -15.65 -18.42
N PRO A 90 3.76 -14.54 -19.14
CA PRO A 90 4.83 -13.72 -19.73
C PRO A 90 5.82 -13.19 -18.70
N LEU A 91 5.34 -12.64 -17.57
CA LEU A 91 6.21 -12.16 -16.50
C LEU A 91 7.03 -13.30 -15.87
N ASP A 92 6.38 -14.41 -15.55
CA ASP A 92 7.04 -15.60 -15.00
C ASP A 92 8.16 -16.11 -15.93
N LYS A 93 7.88 -16.22 -17.23
CA LYS A 93 8.87 -16.64 -18.24
C LYS A 93 10.06 -15.68 -18.29
N ILE A 94 9.84 -14.37 -18.24
CA ILE A 94 10.92 -13.37 -18.22
C ILE A 94 11.77 -13.56 -16.96
N PHE A 95 11.15 -13.71 -15.79
CA PHE A 95 11.86 -13.84 -14.53
C PHE A 95 12.70 -15.11 -14.45
N VAL A 96 12.14 -16.25 -14.88
CA VAL A 96 12.85 -17.53 -14.94
C VAL A 96 13.98 -17.47 -15.97
N ALA A 97 13.74 -16.97 -17.19
CA ALA A 97 14.74 -16.89 -18.25
C ALA A 97 15.95 -16.00 -17.88
N ARG A 98 15.72 -14.98 -17.05
CA ARG A 98 16.79 -14.11 -16.52
C ARG A 98 17.43 -14.63 -15.24
N GLY A 99 16.99 -15.78 -14.73
CA GLY A 99 17.48 -16.35 -13.47
C GLY A 99 17.07 -15.56 -12.23
N TRP A 100 16.08 -14.65 -12.35
CA TRP A 100 15.57 -13.81 -11.26
C TRP A 100 14.54 -14.53 -10.38
N LEU A 101 14.01 -15.67 -10.81
CA LEU A 101 13.05 -16.41 -10.01
C LEU A 101 13.33 -17.90 -10.13
N LYS A 102 13.86 -18.48 -9.05
CA LYS A 102 14.11 -19.91 -8.95
C LYS A 102 13.23 -20.48 -7.86
N ARG A 103 12.38 -21.43 -8.22
CA ARG A 103 11.47 -22.09 -7.28
C ARG A 103 11.88 -23.55 -7.07
N SER A 104 11.58 -24.07 -5.89
CA SER A 104 11.67 -25.49 -5.56
C SER A 104 10.33 -25.97 -5.02
N GLU A 105 10.08 -27.27 -5.16
CA GLU A 105 8.95 -27.92 -4.51
C GLU A 105 9.08 -27.81 -2.99
N THR A 106 7.96 -27.54 -2.32
CA THR A 106 7.84 -27.47 -0.86
C THR A 106 6.40 -27.77 -0.45
N ILE A 107 6.17 -27.93 0.86
CA ILE A 107 4.85 -28.07 1.43
C ILE A 107 4.60 -26.87 2.33
N LEU A 108 3.62 -26.04 1.99
CA LEU A 108 3.17 -24.96 2.86
C LEU A 108 2.12 -25.49 3.83
N PRO A 109 2.29 -25.27 5.15
CA PRO A 109 1.30 -25.68 6.13
C PRO A 109 0.14 -24.69 6.19
N ASN A 110 -1.09 -25.17 5.98
CA ASN A 110 -2.33 -24.39 6.03
C ASN A 110 -2.20 -22.99 5.37
N PRO A 111 -1.76 -22.89 4.10
CA PRO A 111 -1.48 -21.60 3.48
C PRO A 111 -2.74 -20.78 3.22
N ILE A 112 -3.92 -21.43 3.23
CA ILE A 112 -5.22 -20.82 3.03
C ILE A 112 -5.92 -20.71 4.38
N LEU A 113 -6.27 -19.49 4.77
CA LEU A 113 -7.05 -19.27 5.97
C LEU A 113 -8.43 -19.91 5.85
N GLY A 114 -8.80 -20.71 6.84
CA GLY A 114 -10.06 -21.46 6.85
C GLY A 114 -9.99 -22.88 6.30
N LEU A 115 -8.84 -23.31 5.76
CA LEU A 115 -8.61 -24.71 5.34
C LEU A 115 -7.39 -25.28 6.08
N ALA A 116 -7.60 -26.37 6.83
CA ALA A 116 -6.56 -27.05 7.59
C ALA A 116 -5.81 -28.09 6.72
N GLU A 117 -5.38 -27.68 5.52
CA GLU A 117 -4.65 -28.54 4.60
C GLU A 117 -3.24 -28.01 4.32
N ASN A 118 -2.26 -28.91 4.42
CA ASN A 118 -0.92 -28.65 3.91
C ASN A 118 -0.94 -28.80 2.38
N LEU A 119 -0.44 -27.81 1.65
CA LEU A 119 -0.45 -27.83 0.19
C LEU A 119 0.95 -27.98 -0.41
N PRO A 120 1.14 -28.92 -1.35
CA PRO A 120 2.34 -28.95 -2.17
C PRO A 120 2.34 -27.74 -3.12
N VAL A 121 3.39 -26.94 -3.07
CA VAL A 121 3.56 -25.76 -3.92
C VAL A 121 5.01 -25.66 -4.39
N GLN A 122 5.24 -24.84 -5.43
CA GLN A 122 6.58 -24.35 -5.72
C GLN A 122 6.76 -22.98 -5.05
N GLN A 123 7.82 -22.83 -4.28
CA GLN A 123 8.18 -21.58 -3.62
C GLN A 123 9.54 -21.09 -4.10
N ALA A 124 9.66 -19.78 -4.32
CA ALA A 124 10.93 -19.12 -4.61
C ALA A 124 11.97 -19.36 -3.50
N GLN A 125 13.16 -19.78 -3.91
CA GLN A 125 14.36 -19.85 -3.06
C GLN A 125 15.29 -18.66 -3.31
N GLU A 126 15.24 -18.12 -4.53
CA GLU A 126 15.92 -16.89 -4.94
C GLU A 126 14.92 -16.00 -5.68
N ASN A 127 14.74 -14.78 -5.19
CA ASN A 127 13.92 -13.75 -5.82
C ASN A 127 14.48 -12.32 -5.58
N PRO A 128 15.36 -11.80 -6.43
CA PRO A 128 15.79 -10.40 -6.41
C PRO A 128 14.69 -9.37 -6.73
N ILE A 129 13.44 -9.76 -6.99
CA ILE A 129 12.33 -8.84 -7.27
C ILE A 129 11.51 -8.66 -5.99
N TRP A 130 11.70 -7.54 -5.31
CA TRP A 130 11.00 -7.25 -4.06
C TRP A 130 9.79 -6.34 -4.29
N ILE A 131 9.89 -5.46 -5.29
CA ILE A 131 8.85 -4.48 -5.64
C ILE A 131 8.50 -4.65 -7.12
N MET A 132 7.22 -4.65 -7.43
CA MET A 132 6.70 -4.59 -8.80
C MET A 132 5.78 -3.38 -8.94
N VAL A 133 6.15 -2.45 -9.81
CA VAL A 133 5.34 -1.26 -10.12
C VAL A 133 4.63 -1.47 -11.43
N LEU A 134 3.31 -1.61 -11.38
CA LEU A 134 2.45 -1.68 -12.55
C LEU A 134 2.17 -0.26 -13.06
N ILE A 135 2.36 -0.03 -14.34
CA ILE A 135 2.07 1.26 -14.96
C ILE A 135 0.67 1.24 -15.56
N ARG A 136 0.03 2.41 -15.65
CA ARG A 136 -1.20 2.65 -16.42
C ARG A 136 -1.30 1.79 -17.68
N GLY A 137 -2.47 1.19 -17.88
CA GLY A 137 -2.77 0.28 -18.99
C GLY A 137 -2.72 -1.19 -18.60
N ILE A 138 -2.11 -1.55 -17.46
CA ILE A 138 -2.24 -2.91 -16.92
C ILE A 138 -3.65 -3.09 -16.32
N PRO A 139 -4.37 -4.19 -16.64
CA PRO A 139 -5.67 -4.49 -16.06
C PRO A 139 -5.67 -4.45 -14.53
N LEU A 140 -6.81 -4.08 -13.95
CA LEU A 140 -6.98 -3.82 -12.53
C LEU A 140 -7.47 -5.06 -11.78
N LYS A 141 -8.43 -5.78 -12.37
CA LYS A 141 -9.14 -6.86 -11.72
C LYS A 141 -9.43 -8.03 -12.65
N ILE A 142 -9.64 -9.18 -12.04
CA ILE A 142 -9.88 -10.46 -12.69
C ILE A 142 -11.30 -10.88 -12.32
N ALA A 143 -12.12 -11.08 -13.34
CA ALA A 143 -13.50 -11.54 -13.18
C ALA A 143 -13.55 -12.94 -12.58
N GLU A 144 -14.67 -13.24 -11.93
CA GLU A 144 -14.95 -14.57 -11.41
C GLU A 144 -14.91 -15.63 -12.53
N ASP A 145 -14.23 -16.74 -12.26
CA ASP A 145 -14.24 -17.93 -13.09
C ASP A 145 -15.23 -18.95 -12.50
N THR A 146 -16.40 -19.03 -13.12
CA THR A 146 -17.49 -19.93 -12.67
C THR A 146 -17.16 -21.41 -12.82
N THR A 147 -16.04 -21.76 -13.48
CA THR A 147 -15.62 -23.16 -13.65
C THR A 147 -14.81 -23.68 -12.46
N VAL A 148 -14.31 -22.79 -11.61
CA VAL A 148 -13.59 -23.16 -10.39
C VAL A 148 -14.59 -23.33 -9.25
N LEU A 149 -14.66 -24.55 -8.71
CA LEU A 149 -15.54 -24.89 -7.60
C LEU A 149 -14.74 -24.90 -6.29
N PRO A 150 -15.04 -24.00 -5.33
CA PRO A 150 -14.38 -23.98 -4.04
C PRO A 150 -14.91 -25.12 -3.14
N PRO A 151 -14.11 -25.61 -2.17
CA PRO A 151 -14.54 -26.65 -1.25
C PRO A 151 -15.75 -26.22 -0.40
N ASP A 152 -16.69 -27.15 -0.15
CA ASP A 152 -17.87 -26.88 0.68
C ASP A 152 -17.53 -26.49 2.12
N ALA A 153 -16.39 -26.95 2.63
CA ALA A 153 -15.90 -26.62 3.97
C ALA A 153 -15.40 -25.17 4.09
N LEU A 154 -15.11 -24.49 2.98
CA LEU A 154 -14.65 -23.12 2.98
C LEU A 154 -15.80 -22.15 3.30
N MET A 155 -15.53 -21.14 4.13
CA MET A 155 -16.51 -20.10 4.45
C MET A 155 -17.01 -19.41 3.17
N ALA A 156 -18.31 -19.10 3.10
CA ALA A 156 -18.91 -18.53 1.89
C ALA A 156 -18.22 -17.24 1.41
N GLN A 157 -17.74 -16.42 2.35
CA GLN A 157 -17.01 -15.18 2.10
C GLN A 157 -15.54 -15.40 1.70
N LEU A 158 -15.11 -16.63 1.45
CA LEU A 158 -13.76 -16.96 0.98
C LEU A 158 -13.82 -17.83 -0.29
N ARG A 159 -15.02 -18.09 -0.79
CA ARG A 159 -15.30 -18.89 -1.99
C ARG A 159 -15.12 -18.12 -3.30
N PRO A 160 -15.44 -16.81 -3.38
CA PRO A 160 -15.15 -16.03 -4.58
C PRO A 160 -13.71 -16.18 -5.04
N ASN A 161 -13.52 -16.18 -6.35
CA ASN A 161 -12.20 -16.26 -7.00
C ASN A 161 -11.91 -15.07 -7.93
N ALA A 162 -12.78 -14.06 -7.92
CA ALA A 162 -12.49 -12.76 -8.48
C ALA A 162 -11.37 -12.11 -7.64
N ALA A 163 -10.47 -11.37 -8.28
CA ALA A 163 -9.26 -10.89 -7.60
C ALA A 163 -8.76 -9.57 -8.18
N ALA A 164 -7.91 -8.88 -7.43
CA ALA A 164 -7.06 -7.85 -8.00
C ALA A 164 -5.94 -8.49 -8.83
N VAL A 165 -5.58 -7.89 -9.96
CA VAL A 165 -4.37 -8.30 -10.70
C VAL A 165 -3.14 -8.17 -9.80
N ASP A 166 -3.09 -7.11 -8.99
CA ASP A 166 -2.01 -6.81 -8.05
C ASP A 166 -1.79 -7.92 -7.00
N SER A 167 -2.87 -8.42 -6.39
CA SER A 167 -2.77 -9.46 -5.35
C SER A 167 -2.29 -10.79 -5.94
N GLU A 168 -2.70 -11.11 -7.16
CA GLU A 168 -2.28 -12.33 -7.85
C GLU A 168 -0.82 -12.25 -8.31
N LEU A 169 -0.37 -11.07 -8.76
CA LEU A 169 1.04 -10.83 -9.08
C LEU A 169 1.92 -10.81 -7.83
N ALA A 170 1.40 -10.41 -6.68
CA ALA A 170 2.12 -10.48 -5.41
C ALA A 170 2.48 -11.93 -5.05
N LEU A 171 1.68 -12.90 -5.50
CA LEU A 171 1.88 -14.33 -5.29
C LEU A 171 2.79 -14.99 -6.34
N LEU A 172 3.40 -14.25 -7.27
CA LEU A 172 4.34 -14.84 -8.24
C LEU A 172 5.45 -15.70 -7.61
N PRO A 173 6.03 -15.39 -6.42
CA PRO A 173 7.00 -16.29 -5.80
C PRO A 173 6.46 -17.70 -5.50
N LEU A 174 5.13 -17.85 -5.41
CA LEU A 174 4.42 -19.08 -5.14
C LEU A 174 3.68 -19.61 -6.39
N ARG A 175 3.64 -20.93 -6.55
CA ARG A 175 2.84 -21.59 -7.60
C ARG A 175 2.17 -22.84 -7.04
N GLY A 176 0.94 -23.10 -7.47
CA GLY A 176 0.15 -24.24 -7.01
C GLY A 176 -0.86 -23.91 -5.92
N LEU A 177 -0.98 -22.64 -5.53
CA LEU A 177 -2.09 -22.16 -4.72
C LEU A 177 -3.40 -22.20 -5.52
N PRO A 178 -4.54 -22.54 -4.90
CA PRO A 178 -5.84 -22.39 -5.54
C PRO A 178 -6.21 -20.90 -5.69
N THR A 179 -7.23 -20.64 -6.49
CA THR A 179 -7.72 -19.28 -6.78
C THR A 179 -8.82 -18.82 -5.83
N TYR A 180 -9.20 -19.63 -4.85
CA TYR A 180 -10.14 -19.30 -3.79
C TYR A 180 -9.42 -19.18 -2.45
N GLY A 181 -10.07 -18.52 -1.50
CA GLY A 181 -9.59 -18.36 -0.14
C GLY A 181 -8.59 -17.22 0.04
N LEU A 182 -8.20 -17.00 1.29
CA LEU A 182 -7.30 -15.94 1.69
C LEU A 182 -5.94 -16.52 2.06
N VAL A 183 -4.87 -16.02 1.44
CA VAL A 183 -3.49 -16.32 1.83
C VAL A 183 -3.03 -15.30 2.86
N SER A 184 -2.49 -15.77 3.99
CA SER A 184 -1.96 -14.89 5.03
C SER A 184 -0.75 -14.11 4.50
N ASN A 185 -0.68 -12.80 4.77
CA ASN A 185 0.47 -11.98 4.41
C ASN A 185 1.65 -12.22 5.37
N PRO A 186 2.73 -12.91 4.94
CA PRO A 186 3.83 -13.27 5.83
C PRO A 186 4.65 -12.05 6.30
N TYR A 187 4.58 -10.92 5.59
CA TYR A 187 5.27 -9.69 6.00
C TYR A 187 4.67 -9.11 7.28
N PHE A 188 3.34 -9.18 7.42
CA PHE A 188 2.58 -8.64 8.56
C PHE A 188 2.02 -9.72 9.51
N ALA A 189 2.41 -10.98 9.36
CA ALA A 189 1.87 -12.10 10.15
C ALA A 189 2.05 -11.94 11.67
N ASP A 190 3.09 -11.25 12.12
CA ASP A 190 3.36 -10.99 13.54
C ASP A 190 2.95 -9.57 13.99
N LYS A 191 2.25 -8.83 13.11
CA LYS A 191 1.78 -7.45 13.33
C LYS A 191 2.90 -6.43 13.61
N ARG A 192 4.16 -6.74 13.30
CA ARG A 192 5.29 -5.82 13.47
C ARG A 192 5.70 -5.19 12.15
N ILE A 193 6.04 -3.91 12.18
CA ILE A 193 6.69 -3.24 11.05
C ILE A 193 8.19 -3.54 11.13
N ARG A 194 8.74 -4.12 10.07
CA ARG A 194 10.16 -4.50 9.95
C ARG A 194 10.64 -4.28 8.53
N PRO A 195 11.95 -4.14 8.26
CA PRO A 195 12.44 -4.04 6.89
C PRO A 195 11.96 -5.22 6.03
N PHE A 196 11.54 -4.93 4.80
CA PHE A 196 11.30 -5.97 3.81
C PHE A 196 12.65 -6.52 3.34
N THR A 197 12.80 -7.85 3.33
CA THR A 197 14.07 -8.53 3.07
C THR A 197 13.88 -9.63 2.04
N GLN A 198 15.00 -10.23 1.60
CA GLN A 198 14.99 -11.40 0.72
C GLN A 198 14.11 -12.54 1.25
N PHE A 199 14.03 -12.71 2.57
CA PHE A 199 13.13 -13.69 3.17
C PHE A 199 11.68 -13.46 2.74
N PHE A 200 11.16 -12.24 2.86
CA PHE A 200 9.78 -11.94 2.42
C PHE A 200 9.63 -11.99 0.92
N ALA A 201 10.63 -11.53 0.17
CA ALA A 201 10.62 -11.58 -1.30
C ALA A 201 10.44 -13.02 -1.83
N ASN A 202 10.92 -14.02 -1.09
CA ASN A 202 10.72 -15.43 -1.46
C ASN A 202 9.28 -15.94 -1.26
N TYR A 203 8.41 -15.19 -0.57
CA TYR A 203 7.00 -15.54 -0.36
C TYR A 203 6.03 -14.57 -1.05
N LEU A 204 6.38 -13.29 -1.16
CA LEU A 204 5.55 -12.28 -1.81
C LEU A 204 6.39 -11.22 -2.53
N ILE A 205 5.79 -10.57 -3.52
CA ILE A 205 6.30 -9.33 -4.12
C ILE A 205 5.41 -8.18 -3.63
N MET A 206 6.00 -7.05 -3.25
CA MET A 206 5.23 -5.82 -2.99
C MET A 206 4.79 -5.22 -4.32
N VAL A 207 3.53 -5.44 -4.69
CA VAL A 207 2.96 -4.89 -5.93
C VAL A 207 2.27 -3.58 -5.64
N CYS A 208 2.56 -2.56 -6.45
CA CYS A 208 1.88 -1.27 -6.43
C CYS A 208 1.68 -0.74 -7.85
N ARG A 209 0.91 0.35 -7.99
CA ARG A 209 0.49 0.88 -9.29
C ARG A 209 0.79 2.36 -9.40
N LEU A 210 1.26 2.78 -10.57
CA LEU A 210 1.23 4.16 -11.04
C LEU A 210 0.13 4.26 -12.09
N ASP A 211 -1.08 4.50 -11.60
CA ASP A 211 -2.29 4.50 -12.41
C ASP A 211 -3.28 5.56 -11.93
N ALA A 212 -4.07 6.12 -12.85
CA ALA A 212 -4.99 7.23 -12.60
C ALA A 212 -5.99 7.40 -13.77
N PRO A 213 -6.99 8.30 -13.65
CA PRO A 213 -7.91 8.61 -14.75
C PRO A 213 -7.21 9.05 -16.03
N THR A 214 -6.15 9.85 -15.91
CA THR A 214 -5.38 10.37 -17.05
C THR A 214 -3.87 10.12 -16.88
N PRO A 215 -3.12 9.97 -17.98
CA PRO A 215 -1.66 9.84 -17.92
C PRO A 215 -0.99 11.08 -17.31
N GLU A 216 -1.58 12.27 -17.44
CA GLU A 216 -1.08 13.51 -16.83
C GLU A 216 -1.09 13.42 -15.30
N ILE A 217 -2.13 12.82 -14.71
CA ILE A 217 -2.19 12.58 -13.27
C ILE A 217 -1.08 11.62 -12.84
N VAL A 218 -0.79 10.57 -13.62
CA VAL A 218 0.33 9.66 -13.31
C VAL A 218 1.67 10.38 -13.36
N ARG A 219 1.92 11.23 -14.37
CA ARG A 219 3.15 12.05 -14.44
C ARG A 219 3.26 12.97 -13.22
N ARG A 220 2.15 13.62 -12.85
CA ARG A 220 2.06 14.47 -11.66
C ARG A 220 2.39 13.68 -10.40
N MET A 221 1.82 12.50 -10.19
CA MET A 221 2.11 11.65 -9.01
C MET A 221 3.61 11.34 -8.89
N ILE A 222 4.27 10.99 -10.00
CA ILE A 222 5.71 10.72 -10.02
C ILE A 222 6.51 11.97 -9.64
N GLN A 223 6.18 13.12 -10.24
CA GLN A 223 6.84 14.40 -9.99
C GLN A 223 6.64 14.87 -8.55
N ASP A 224 5.40 14.87 -8.08
CA ASP A 224 5.00 15.29 -6.74
C ASP A 224 5.75 14.48 -5.67
N ALA A 225 5.84 13.15 -5.83
CA ALA A 225 6.59 12.30 -4.91
C ALA A 225 8.09 12.65 -4.89
N VAL A 226 8.74 12.74 -6.06
CA VAL A 226 10.17 13.03 -6.18
C VAL A 226 10.53 14.43 -5.65
N GLU A 227 9.64 15.40 -5.83
CA GLU A 227 9.84 16.75 -5.33
C GLU A 227 9.71 16.82 -3.82
N ILE A 228 8.64 16.22 -3.26
CA ILE A 228 8.37 16.32 -1.82
C ILE A 228 9.35 15.51 -0.99
N GLU A 229 9.86 14.38 -1.49
CA GLU A 229 10.91 13.60 -0.85
C GLU A 229 12.25 14.35 -0.68
N LYS A 230 12.51 15.38 -1.49
CA LYS A 230 13.69 16.27 -1.30
C LYS A 230 13.51 17.27 -0.17
N THR A 231 12.27 17.42 0.27
CA THR A 231 11.83 18.30 1.34
C THR A 231 11.08 17.47 2.37
N GLU A 232 10.01 18.01 2.95
CA GLU A 232 9.11 17.29 3.85
C GLU A 232 7.66 17.48 3.39
N LEU A 233 6.82 16.48 3.65
CA LEU A 233 5.38 16.62 3.45
C LEU A 233 4.82 17.61 4.48
N THR A 234 4.28 18.74 4.02
CA THR A 234 3.76 19.81 4.88
C THR A 234 2.29 20.09 4.62
N GLY A 235 1.57 20.39 5.71
CA GLY A 235 0.15 20.71 5.70
C GLY A 235 -0.55 20.13 6.93
N ARG A 236 -1.86 19.94 6.81
CA ARG A 236 -2.73 19.45 7.89
C ARG A 236 -3.14 18.01 7.62
N ALA A 237 -3.41 17.26 8.68
CA ALA A 237 -3.87 15.87 8.61
C ALA A 237 -5.31 15.76 9.14
N PHE A 238 -6.21 15.25 8.30
CA PHE A 238 -7.63 15.15 8.60
C PHE A 238 -8.05 13.70 8.78
N PHE A 239 -8.80 13.44 9.84
CA PHE A 239 -9.27 12.11 10.22
C PHE A 239 -10.78 12.14 10.37
N ASP A 240 -11.49 11.30 9.62
CA ASP A 240 -12.95 11.25 9.56
C ASP A 240 -13.42 9.89 10.09
N ILE A 241 -13.87 9.87 11.35
CA ILE A 241 -14.25 8.64 12.05
C ILE A 241 -15.73 8.64 12.41
N ARG A 242 -16.31 7.44 12.53
CA ARG A 242 -17.75 7.27 12.76
C ARG A 242 -18.13 7.24 14.23
N THR A 243 -17.15 7.08 15.13
CA THR A 243 -17.35 6.95 16.58
C THR A 243 -18.29 5.80 16.94
N ILE A 244 -17.95 4.59 16.49
CA ILE A 244 -18.67 3.35 16.80
C ILE A 244 -18.48 3.01 18.29
N GLU A 245 -19.52 3.25 19.08
CA GLU A 245 -19.48 3.05 20.53
C GLU A 245 -19.46 1.56 20.93
N LYS A 246 -20.11 0.73 20.12
CA LYS A 246 -20.31 -0.70 20.42
C LYS A 246 -18.99 -1.47 20.29
N LYS A 247 -18.47 -1.99 21.41
CA LYS A 247 -17.13 -2.61 21.49
C LYS A 247 -16.99 -3.91 20.68
N ASP A 248 -18.08 -4.67 20.57
CA ASP A 248 -18.15 -5.94 19.84
C ASP A 248 -18.56 -5.77 18.37
N ASP A 249 -18.72 -4.54 17.90
CA ASP A 249 -18.95 -4.28 16.48
C ASP A 249 -17.67 -4.55 15.68
N PRO A 250 -17.66 -5.49 14.71
CA PRO A 250 -16.47 -5.81 13.93
C PRO A 250 -15.96 -4.61 13.12
N TYR A 251 -16.82 -3.65 12.79
CA TYR A 251 -16.43 -2.47 12.05
C TYR A 251 -15.63 -1.49 12.90
N ARG A 252 -15.78 -1.49 14.23
CA ARG A 252 -15.04 -0.60 15.14
C ARG A 252 -13.53 -0.59 14.89
N MET A 253 -12.97 -1.70 14.40
CA MET A 253 -11.58 -1.79 14.00
C MET A 253 -11.15 -0.70 12.99
N GLY A 254 -12.04 -0.25 12.10
CA GLY A 254 -11.79 0.87 11.18
C GLY A 254 -11.59 2.21 11.92
N ASP A 255 -12.46 2.52 12.88
CA ASP A 255 -12.28 3.69 13.76
C ASP A 255 -10.98 3.58 14.55
N ASP A 256 -10.70 2.41 15.13
CA ASP A 256 -9.48 2.20 15.93
C ASP A 256 -8.21 2.40 15.08
N TRP A 257 -8.21 2.02 13.80
CA TRP A 257 -7.09 2.26 12.88
C TRP A 257 -6.90 3.75 12.58
N ILE A 258 -7.98 4.47 12.26
CA ILE A 258 -7.91 5.90 11.92
C ILE A 258 -7.54 6.73 13.16
N GLU A 259 -8.10 6.40 14.33
CA GLU A 259 -7.76 7.04 15.60
C GLU A 259 -6.27 6.85 15.93
N GLN A 260 -5.74 5.63 15.80
CA GLN A 260 -4.31 5.36 16.00
C GLN A 260 -3.43 6.13 15.01
N ALA A 261 -3.85 6.24 13.75
CA ALA A 261 -3.15 7.07 12.78
C ALA A 261 -3.11 8.54 13.23
N SER A 262 -4.20 9.09 13.76
CA SER A 262 -4.23 10.47 14.25
C SER A 262 -3.22 10.73 15.38
N VAL A 263 -3.11 9.79 16.32
CA VAL A 263 -2.12 9.85 17.41
C VAL A 263 -0.69 9.82 16.86
N LEU A 264 -0.42 8.98 15.86
CA LEU A 264 0.91 8.90 15.23
C LEU A 264 1.26 10.20 14.48
N PHE A 265 0.31 10.79 13.76
CA PHE A 265 0.52 12.05 13.04
C PHE A 265 0.74 13.22 14.02
N GLN A 266 -0.06 13.32 15.08
CA GLN A 266 0.12 14.32 16.12
C GLN A 266 1.49 14.19 16.81
N ALA A 267 1.90 12.96 17.15
CA ALA A 267 3.22 12.70 17.73
C ALA A 267 4.39 13.07 16.80
N ARG A 268 4.15 13.18 15.49
CA ARG A 268 5.12 13.64 14.47
C ARG A 268 4.99 15.13 14.14
N GLY A 269 4.16 15.87 14.87
CA GLY A 269 4.06 17.33 14.77
C GLY A 269 3.12 17.86 13.70
N PHE A 270 2.26 17.02 13.13
CA PHE A 270 1.21 17.49 12.23
C PHE A 270 0.12 18.24 13.02
N ASP A 271 -0.38 19.33 12.44
CA ASP A 271 -1.68 19.88 12.84
C ASP A 271 -2.77 18.92 12.38
N ILE A 272 -3.53 18.39 13.35
CA ILE A 272 -4.54 17.37 13.11
C ILE A 272 -5.94 17.89 13.40
N GLU A 273 -6.91 17.43 12.61
CA GLU A 273 -8.33 17.63 12.87
C GLU A 273 -9.04 16.27 12.76
N ILE A 274 -9.88 15.97 13.75
CA ILE A 274 -10.64 14.72 13.81
C ILE A 274 -12.13 15.08 13.76
N ASP A 275 -12.82 14.77 12.66
CA ASP A 275 -14.26 14.72 12.63
C ASP A 275 -14.72 13.39 13.24
N ARG A 276 -15.58 13.47 14.25
CA ARG A 276 -16.04 12.32 15.05
C ARG A 276 -17.50 11.99 14.82
N LYS A 277 -18.13 12.58 13.82
CA LYS A 277 -19.55 12.39 13.57
C LYS A 277 -19.78 11.08 12.83
N PRO A 278 -20.92 10.40 13.04
CA PRO A 278 -21.23 9.18 12.31
C PRO A 278 -21.30 9.35 10.79
N GLU A 279 -21.66 10.55 10.32
CA GLU A 279 -21.64 10.97 8.92
C GLU A 279 -20.27 11.47 8.45
N VAL A 280 -19.97 11.29 7.16
CA VAL A 280 -18.77 11.85 6.53
C VAL A 280 -18.75 13.37 6.65
N ALA A 281 -17.54 13.92 6.82
CA ALA A 281 -17.31 15.35 6.95
C ALA A 281 -18.05 16.15 5.86
N SER A 282 -18.77 17.20 6.26
CA SER A 282 -19.59 18.00 5.35
C SER A 282 -18.77 18.59 4.20
N LYS A 283 -19.36 18.70 3.01
CA LYS A 283 -18.72 19.41 1.88
C LYS A 283 -18.38 20.87 2.11
N TRP A 284 -18.98 21.49 3.13
CA TRP A 284 -18.71 22.87 3.51
C TRP A 284 -17.69 23.01 4.64
N ILE A 285 -17.11 21.89 5.10
CA ILE A 285 -16.06 21.93 6.10
C ILE A 285 -14.84 22.68 5.53
N PRO A 286 -14.26 23.64 6.25
CA PRO A 286 -13.20 24.49 5.72
C PRO A 286 -11.83 23.79 5.78
N TRP A 287 -11.74 22.56 5.30
CA TRP A 287 -10.49 21.82 5.22
C TRP A 287 -9.61 22.39 4.11
N ASP A 288 -8.39 22.76 4.50
CA ASP A 288 -7.39 23.35 3.63
C ASP A 288 -6.02 22.72 3.88
N GLN A 289 -5.11 22.90 2.92
CA GLN A 289 -3.74 22.40 3.02
C GLN A 289 -3.64 20.91 3.40
N ILE A 290 -4.53 20.08 2.86
CA ILE A 290 -4.64 18.67 3.19
C ILE A 290 -3.39 17.92 2.73
N ALA A 291 -2.53 17.57 3.68
CA ALA A 291 -1.35 16.73 3.47
C ALA A 291 -1.64 15.25 3.71
N PHE A 292 -2.57 14.97 4.63
CA PHE A 292 -3.04 13.62 4.90
C PHE A 292 -4.56 13.59 5.11
N TYR A 293 -5.20 12.54 4.59
CA TYR A 293 -6.61 12.25 4.88
C TYR A 293 -6.79 10.75 5.15
N ALA A 294 -7.50 10.43 6.23
CA ALA A 294 -8.03 9.09 6.46
C ALA A 294 -9.50 9.18 6.89
N GLY A 295 -10.39 8.47 6.20
CA GLY A 295 -11.82 8.49 6.53
C GLY A 295 -12.54 7.18 6.25
N TRP A 296 -13.79 7.04 6.72
CA TRP A 296 -14.70 5.93 6.39
C TRP A 296 -16.12 6.21 6.92
N TYR A 297 -17.23 5.60 6.46
CA TYR A 297 -17.42 4.54 5.46
C TYR A 297 -18.63 4.94 4.59
N THR A 298 -18.40 5.72 3.53
CA THR A 298 -19.43 5.97 2.50
C THR A 298 -18.96 5.43 1.15
N TRP A 299 -19.92 5.02 0.33
CA TRP A 299 -19.64 4.39 -0.96
C TRP A 299 -19.09 5.37 -1.98
N ASN A 300 -19.70 6.55 -2.04
CA ASN A 300 -19.39 7.54 -3.06
C ASN A 300 -18.33 8.52 -2.57
N PHE A 301 -17.64 9.16 -3.51
CA PHE A 301 -16.81 10.30 -3.19
C PHE A 301 -17.69 11.45 -2.64
N GLU A 302 -17.52 11.77 -1.37
CA GLU A 302 -18.35 12.74 -0.65
C GLU A 302 -17.50 13.64 0.24
N GLY A 303 -18.14 14.68 0.77
CA GLY A 303 -17.56 15.59 1.74
C GLY A 303 -16.81 16.74 1.07
N PRO A 304 -15.75 17.31 1.68
CA PRO A 304 -15.12 18.54 1.18
C PRO A 304 -14.59 18.39 -0.24
N PHE A 305 -14.33 17.16 -0.67
CA PHE A 305 -13.79 16.83 -1.97
C PHE A 305 -14.83 16.85 -3.10
N GLU A 306 -16.12 17.01 -2.79
CA GLU A 306 -17.14 17.32 -3.80
C GLU A 306 -16.92 18.69 -4.47
N LEU A 307 -16.19 19.59 -3.78
CA LEU A 307 -15.87 20.91 -4.29
C LEU A 307 -14.56 20.86 -5.09
N PRO A 308 -14.54 21.23 -6.39
CA PRO A 308 -13.33 21.21 -7.21
C PRO A 308 -12.19 22.12 -6.69
N THR A 309 -12.54 23.07 -5.82
CA THR A 309 -11.62 24.00 -5.15
C THR A 309 -10.87 23.36 -4.00
N THR A 310 -11.40 22.30 -3.39
CA THR A 310 -10.73 21.56 -2.33
C THR A 310 -9.67 20.68 -2.96
N ARG A 311 -8.39 21.00 -2.72
CA ARG A 311 -7.27 20.29 -3.32
C ARG A 311 -6.30 19.83 -2.28
N PHE A 312 -5.75 18.64 -2.52
CA PHE A 312 -4.70 18.08 -1.70
C PHE A 312 -3.37 18.78 -1.98
N ARG A 313 -2.52 18.82 -0.97
CA ARG A 313 -1.15 19.30 -1.09
C ARG A 313 -0.37 18.38 -2.02
N LYS A 314 0.65 18.93 -2.67
CA LYS A 314 1.66 18.14 -3.37
C LYS A 314 2.25 17.10 -2.40
N GLY A 315 2.39 15.85 -2.85
CA GLY A 315 2.89 14.75 -2.02
C GLY A 315 1.87 14.16 -1.04
N ALA A 316 0.63 14.67 -1.01
CA ALA A 316 -0.37 14.22 -0.06
C ALA A 316 -0.72 12.74 -0.24
N ILE A 317 -1.07 12.12 0.89
CA ILE A 317 -1.53 10.74 0.97
C ILE A 317 -2.96 10.77 1.48
N ALA A 318 -3.84 10.01 0.84
CA ALA A 318 -5.23 9.92 1.26
C ALA A 318 -5.69 8.47 1.24
N TYR A 319 -6.60 8.13 2.14
CA TYR A 319 -7.24 6.82 2.18
C TYR A 319 -8.66 6.94 2.72
N HIS A 320 -9.62 6.31 2.04
CA HIS A 320 -10.96 6.16 2.58
C HIS A 320 -11.28 4.67 2.67
N ILE A 321 -11.52 4.17 3.88
CA ILE A 321 -11.86 2.77 4.11
C ILE A 321 -13.26 2.57 3.55
N HIS A 322 -13.35 1.93 2.39
CA HIS A 322 -14.60 1.50 1.79
C HIS A 322 -14.36 0.32 0.85
N SER A 323 -15.22 -0.71 0.90
CA SER A 323 -15.13 -1.84 -0.02
C SER A 323 -15.27 -1.37 -1.46
N PHE A 324 -14.56 -1.95 -2.43
CA PHE A 324 -14.64 -1.49 -3.83
C PHE A 324 -14.22 -0.01 -4.03
N SER A 325 -13.54 0.63 -3.07
CA SER A 325 -13.05 2.02 -3.17
C SER A 325 -12.18 2.28 -4.41
N ALA A 326 -11.56 1.23 -4.94
CA ALA A 326 -10.77 1.23 -6.17
C ALA A 326 -11.42 0.45 -7.31
N ASP A 327 -12.74 0.13 -7.28
CA ASP A 327 -13.46 -0.61 -8.34
C ASP A 327 -13.10 -0.18 -9.76
N THR A 328 -12.82 1.12 -9.92
CA THR A 328 -12.12 1.71 -11.06
C THR A 328 -11.10 2.72 -10.54
N VAL A 329 -10.00 2.84 -11.27
CA VAL A 329 -9.03 3.95 -11.11
C VAL A 329 -9.12 4.93 -12.27
N ARG A 330 -10.03 4.67 -13.23
CA ARG A 330 -10.19 5.43 -14.48
C ARG A 330 -11.23 6.54 -14.43
N SER A 331 -11.99 6.63 -13.34
CA SER A 331 -13.02 7.65 -13.18
C SER A 331 -12.57 8.76 -12.23
N GLU A 332 -12.84 10.01 -12.59
CA GLU A 332 -12.61 11.16 -11.72
C GLU A 332 -13.71 11.35 -10.67
N THR A 333 -14.82 10.59 -10.75
CA THR A 333 -16.01 10.79 -9.91
C THR A 333 -16.57 9.54 -9.25
N LYS A 334 -16.14 8.34 -9.67
CA LYS A 334 -16.66 7.07 -9.13
C LYS A 334 -15.80 6.58 -7.95
N ASN A 335 -16.46 6.23 -6.85
CA ASN A 335 -15.87 5.70 -5.62
C ASN A 335 -14.76 6.62 -5.08
N TRP A 336 -13.60 6.12 -4.65
CA TRP A 336 -12.64 6.96 -3.91
C TRP A 336 -11.29 7.15 -4.62
N VAL A 337 -10.69 6.09 -5.15
CA VAL A 337 -9.29 6.17 -5.63
C VAL A 337 -9.11 7.13 -6.80
N GLY A 338 -9.88 6.98 -7.88
CA GLY A 338 -9.77 7.88 -9.04
C GLY A 338 -10.09 9.35 -8.71
N PRO A 339 -11.16 9.65 -7.96
CA PRO A 339 -11.45 11.00 -7.49
C PRO A 339 -10.37 11.61 -6.59
N LEU A 340 -9.82 10.86 -5.63
CA LEU A 340 -8.72 11.32 -4.76
C LEU A 340 -7.50 11.73 -5.60
N LEU A 341 -7.11 10.88 -6.55
CA LEU A 341 -6.01 11.16 -7.48
C LEU A 341 -6.28 12.41 -8.34
N SER A 342 -7.53 12.63 -8.75
CA SER A 342 -7.94 13.81 -9.51
C SER A 342 -7.87 15.10 -8.68
N HIS A 343 -8.10 15.00 -7.37
CA HIS A 343 -8.05 16.13 -6.42
C HIS A 343 -6.64 16.47 -5.92
N GLY A 344 -5.61 15.78 -6.40
CA GLY A 344 -4.22 16.12 -6.10
C GLY A 344 -3.49 15.12 -5.19
N VAL A 345 -4.14 14.05 -4.75
CA VAL A 345 -3.48 13.01 -3.96
C VAL A 345 -2.35 12.38 -4.78
N THR A 346 -1.20 12.16 -4.13
CA THR A 346 -0.02 11.54 -4.74
C THR A 346 -0.02 10.03 -4.55
N ALA A 347 -0.49 9.55 -3.39
CA ALA A 347 -0.65 8.12 -3.12
C ALA A 347 -1.95 7.83 -2.36
N THR A 348 -2.64 6.78 -2.79
CA THR A 348 -3.85 6.25 -2.16
C THR A 348 -3.87 4.73 -2.33
N MET A 349 -4.77 4.06 -1.63
CA MET A 349 -5.03 2.64 -1.81
C MET A 349 -6.54 2.38 -1.77
N GLY A 350 -6.96 1.21 -2.26
CA GLY A 350 -8.34 0.77 -2.20
C GLY A 350 -8.49 -0.66 -2.71
N ALA A 351 -9.67 -1.24 -2.46
CA ALA A 351 -10.00 -2.59 -2.89
C ALA A 351 -10.77 -2.58 -4.22
N VAL A 352 -10.55 -3.59 -5.05
CA VAL A 352 -11.31 -3.84 -6.30
C VAL A 352 -12.27 -4.99 -6.12
N TYR A 353 -11.74 -6.19 -5.89
CA TYR A 353 -12.49 -7.37 -5.46
C TYR A 353 -11.94 -7.82 -4.11
N GLU A 354 -12.85 -8.27 -3.27
CA GLU A 354 -12.56 -8.86 -1.97
C GLU A 354 -12.76 -10.38 -2.08
N PRO A 355 -11.90 -11.19 -1.42
CA PRO A 355 -12.03 -12.65 -1.41
C PRO A 355 -13.32 -13.11 -0.71
#